data_AF-A0A2M7SW22-F1
#
_entry.id   AF-A0A2M7SW22-F1
#
_cell.length_a   1.000
_cell.length_b   1.000
_cell.length_c   1.000
_cell.angle_alpha   90.00
_cell.angle_beta   90.00
_cell.angle_gamma   90.00
#
_symmetry.space_group_name_H-M   'P 1'
#
loop_
_entity.id
_entity.type
_entity.pdbx_description
1 polymer ?
#
loop_
_entity_poly.entity_id
_entity_poly.type
_entity_poly.pdbx_seq_one_letter_code
_entity_poly.pdbx_strand_id
1 'polypeptide(L)'
;LPEAKLAREAEICYATLAIVTDYDCWHPSYETVSAEMILTNLQKGVDVAQEILRLAIPRIPQIHECACATALKDAIATSQKYISAETKR
;
A
#
# COMPACT_ATOMS: atom_id res chain seq x y z
N LEU A 1 6.41 6.60 -3.40
CA LEU A 1 5.68 5.44 -2.84
C LEU A 1 6.52 4.16 -3.01
N PRO A 2 7.56 3.93 -2.19
CA PRO A 2 8.37 2.72 -2.28
C PRO A 2 7.61 1.47 -1.83
N GLU A 3 6.71 1.56 -0.86
CA GLU A 3 5.96 0.41 -0.32
C GLU A 3 5.19 -0.36 -1.40
N ALA A 4 4.38 0.32 -2.22
CA ALA A 4 3.65 -0.32 -3.33
C ALA A 4 4.59 -0.92 -4.40
N LYS A 5 5.76 -0.30 -4.63
CA LYS A 5 6.76 -0.82 -5.58
C LYS A 5 7.43 -2.07 -5.04
N LEU A 6 7.84 -2.07 -3.77
CA LEU A 6 8.45 -3.20 -3.09
C LEU A 6 7.46 -4.37 -2.96
N ALA A 7 6.19 -4.10 -2.64
CA ALA A 7 5.17 -5.14 -2.63
C ALA A 7 5.01 -5.79 -4.02
N ARG A 8 5.09 -4.99 -5.10
CA ARG A 8 5.07 -5.51 -6.47
C ARG A 8 6.31 -6.35 -6.79
N GLU A 9 7.50 -5.91 -6.40
CA GLU A 9 8.75 -6.66 -6.57
C GLU A 9 8.75 -7.98 -5.79
N ALA A 10 8.08 -8.00 -4.64
CA ALA A 10 7.89 -9.19 -3.81
C ALA A 10 6.70 -10.07 -4.25
N GLU A 11 6.03 -9.76 -5.36
CA GLU A 11 4.85 -10.49 -5.88
C GLU A 11 3.67 -10.56 -4.88
N ILE A 12 3.51 -9.53 -4.04
CA ILE A 12 2.41 -9.39 -3.08
C ILE A 12 1.31 -8.51 -3.70
N CYS A 13 0.05 -8.98 -3.79
CA CYS A 13 -1.05 -8.09 -4.19
C CYS A 13 -1.18 -6.96 -3.12
N TYR A 14 -1.07 -5.70 -3.54
CA TYR A 14 -1.06 -4.52 -2.65
C TYR A 14 -2.25 -3.60 -2.96
N ALA A 15 -2.89 -3.06 -1.93
CA ALA A 15 -3.96 -2.08 -2.02
C ALA A 15 -3.83 -1.04 -0.90
N THR A 16 -4.35 0.17 -1.14
CA THR A 16 -4.32 1.27 -0.17
C THR A 16 -5.74 1.61 0.29
N LEU A 17 -5.94 1.67 1.60
CA LEU A 17 -7.10 2.30 2.25
C LEU A 17 -6.64 3.63 2.86
N ALA A 18 -7.01 4.75 2.23
CA ALA A 18 -6.62 6.08 2.69
C ALA A 18 -7.73 6.72 3.53
N ILE A 19 -7.36 7.33 4.65
CA ILE A 19 -8.24 8.14 5.49
C ILE A 19 -7.94 9.61 5.20
N VAL A 20 -8.91 10.35 4.69
CA VAL A 20 -8.77 11.79 4.44
C VAL A 20 -8.84 12.52 5.78
N THR A 21 -7.77 13.23 6.14
CA THR A 21 -7.66 13.94 7.42
C THR A 21 -7.84 15.45 7.30
N ASP A 22 -7.51 16.03 6.15
CA ASP A 22 -7.49 17.47 5.92
C ASP A 22 -7.39 17.76 4.41
N TYR A 23 -7.37 19.05 4.06
CA TYR A 23 -7.30 19.53 2.68
C TYR A 23 -5.89 19.94 2.26
N ASP A 24 -4.85 19.46 2.95
CA ASP A 24 -3.46 19.89 2.74
C ASP A 24 -3.35 21.43 2.83
N CYS A 25 -2.39 22.06 2.16
CA CYS A 25 -2.15 23.50 2.21
C CYS A 25 -2.75 24.29 1.03
N TRP A 26 -3.51 23.65 0.14
CA TRP A 26 -4.01 24.32 -1.06
C TRP A 26 -5.35 25.04 -0.86
N HIS A 27 -6.13 24.67 0.16
CA HIS A 27 -7.50 25.16 0.29
C HIS A 27 -7.56 26.54 0.98
N PRO A 28 -7.97 27.61 0.29
CA PRO A 28 -7.77 28.99 0.75
C PRO A 28 -8.67 29.41 1.93
N SER A 29 -9.77 28.70 2.16
CA SER A 29 -10.73 28.99 3.24
C SER A 29 -10.69 28.00 4.40
N TYR A 30 -9.73 27.06 4.39
CA TYR A 30 -9.56 26.09 5.47
C TYR A 30 -8.21 26.33 6.16
N GLU A 31 -8.14 25.95 7.43
CA GLU A 31 -6.90 26.04 8.19
C GLU A 31 -5.82 25.16 7.56
N THR A 32 -4.57 25.66 7.55
CA THR A 32 -3.41 24.89 7.13
C THR A 32 -3.27 23.63 8.00
N VAL A 33 -2.79 22.56 7.38
CA VAL A 33 -2.54 21.27 8.05
C VAL A 33 -1.77 21.43 9.38
N SER A 34 -2.29 20.79 10.44
CA SER A 34 -1.65 20.71 11.75
C SER A 34 -1.68 19.27 12.28
N ALA A 35 -0.72 18.91 13.12
CA ALA A 35 -0.65 17.56 13.69
C ALA A 35 -1.90 17.21 14.51
N GLU A 36 -2.44 18.18 15.24
CA GLU A 36 -3.67 18.01 16.04
C GLU A 36 -4.89 17.74 15.15
N MET A 37 -5.05 18.47 14.04
CA MET A 37 -6.12 18.25 13.08
C MET A 37 -6.02 16.85 12.46
N ILE A 38 -4.81 16.45 12.04
CA ILE A 38 -4.56 15.12 11.47
C ILE A 38 -4.98 14.03 12.45
N LEU A 39 -4.46 14.07 13.69
CA LEU A 39 -4.73 13.03 14.69
C LEU A 39 -6.20 12.97 15.07
N THR A 40 -6.86 14.13 15.21
CA THR A 40 -8.28 14.20 15.55
C THR A 40 -9.16 13.58 14.47
N ASN A 41 -8.90 13.88 13.20
CA ASN A 41 -9.70 13.35 12.10
C ASN A 41 -9.34 11.90 11.77
N LEU A 42 -8.07 11.51 11.92
CA LEU A 42 -7.64 10.11 11.82
C LEU A 42 -8.40 9.25 12.83
N GLN A 43 -8.45 9.67 14.11
CA GLN A 43 -9.13 8.91 15.17
C GLN A 43 -10.61 8.69 14.88
N LYS A 44 -11.29 9.66 14.24
CA LYS A 44 -12.70 9.52 13.80
C LYS A 44 -12.87 8.49 12.67
N GLY A 45 -11.84 8.32 11.83
CA GLY A 45 -11.86 7.41 10.69
C GLY A 45 -11.40 5.98 10.99
N VAL A 46 -10.73 5.74 12.12
CA VAL A 46 -10.18 4.42 12.48
C VAL A 46 -11.26 3.36 12.57
N ASP A 47 -12.37 3.62 13.26
CA ASP A 47 -13.44 2.62 13.43
C ASP A 47 -14.06 2.22 12.09
N VAL A 48 -14.24 3.20 11.19
CA VAL A 48 -14.72 2.96 9.82
C VAL A 48 -13.70 2.13 9.03
N ALA A 49 -12.41 2.44 9.14
CA ALA A 49 -11.36 1.68 8.47
C ALA A 49 -11.28 0.23 8.98
N GLN A 50 -11.40 0.02 10.29
CA GLN A 50 -11.46 -1.32 10.90
C GLN A 50 -12.67 -2.11 10.39
N GLU A 51 -13.83 -1.47 10.30
CA GLU A 51 -15.05 -2.07 9.77
C GLU A 51 -14.91 -2.46 8.29
N ILE A 52 -14.30 -1.59 7.48
CA ILE A 52 -13.97 -1.90 6.08
C ILE A 52 -13.08 -3.13 6.00
N LEU A 53 -12.01 -3.20 6.81
CA LEU A 53 -11.08 -4.34 6.82
C LEU A 53 -11.80 -5.63 7.23
N ARG A 54 -12.64 -5.58 8.27
CA ARG A 54 -13.43 -6.72 8.75
C ARG A 54 -14.35 -7.27 7.66
N LEU A 55 -14.92 -6.40 6.84
CA LEU A 55 -15.81 -6.78 5.73
C LEU A 55 -15.05 -7.18 4.45
N ALA A 56 -13.87 -6.61 4.21
CA ALA A 56 -13.10 -6.82 2.99
C ALA A 56 -12.24 -8.09 3.05
N ILE A 57 -11.52 -8.32 4.16
CA ILE A 57 -10.56 -9.43 4.27
C ILE A 57 -11.20 -10.80 3.98
N PRO A 58 -12.39 -11.16 4.52
CA PRO A 58 -13.01 -12.45 4.23
C PRO A 58 -13.43 -12.64 2.76
N ARG A 59 -13.52 -11.55 1.99
CA ARG A 59 -13.90 -11.57 0.57
C ARG A 59 -12.70 -11.67 -0.35
N ILE A 60 -11.48 -11.59 0.17
CA ILE A 60 -10.26 -11.73 -0.64
C ILE A 60 -10.13 -13.20 -1.06
N PRO A 61 -10.09 -13.49 -2.37
CA PRO A 61 -9.90 -14.85 -2.86
C PRO A 61 -8.62 -15.47 -2.29
N GLN A 62 -8.70 -16.73 -1.85
CA GLN A 62 -7.53 -17.48 -1.37
C GLN A 62 -6.61 -17.90 -2.52
N ILE A 63 -7.17 -17.97 -3.73
CA ILE A 63 -6.43 -18.31 -4.94
C ILE A 63 -5.74 -17.06 -5.47
N HIS A 64 -4.41 -17.15 -5.56
CA HIS A 64 -3.54 -16.05 -5.98
C HIS A 64 -3.33 -16.07 -7.52
N GLU A 65 -4.37 -15.74 -8.27
CA GLU A 65 -4.36 -15.67 -9.75
C GLU A 65 -4.23 -14.23 -10.29
N CYS A 66 -4.02 -13.25 -9.40
CA CYS A 66 -3.83 -11.84 -9.75
C CYS A 66 -2.50 -11.66 -10.53
N ALA A 67 -2.41 -10.66 -11.42
CA ALA A 67 -1.16 -10.40 -12.17
C ALA A 67 0.05 -10.07 -11.27
N CYS A 68 -0.18 -9.72 -10.00
CA CYS A 68 0.90 -9.51 -9.03
C CYS A 68 1.63 -10.81 -8.70
N ALA A 69 0.98 -11.97 -8.82
CA ALA A 69 1.53 -13.28 -8.48
C ALA A 69 2.71 -13.71 -9.36
N THR A 70 2.86 -13.09 -10.53
CA THR A 70 3.94 -13.39 -11.48
C THR A 70 4.62 -12.11 -11.96
N ALA A 71 4.56 -11.03 -11.16
CA ALA A 71 5.06 -9.73 -11.56
C ALA A 71 6.57 -9.71 -11.81
N LEU A 72 7.33 -10.60 -11.16
CA LEU A 72 8.78 -10.62 -11.23
C LEU A 72 9.30 -11.44 -12.43
N LYS A 73 8.47 -12.34 -12.97
CA LYS A 73 8.84 -13.35 -13.97
C LYS A 73 9.70 -12.81 -15.12
N ASP A 74 9.29 -11.69 -15.71
CA ASP A 74 9.95 -11.06 -16.85
C ASP A 74 10.54 -9.68 -16.52
N ALA A 75 10.58 -9.31 -15.23
CA ALA A 75 11.02 -7.98 -14.78
C ALA A 75 12.52 -7.93 -14.41
N ILE A 76 13.16 -9.08 -14.19
CA ILE A 76 14.59 -9.16 -13.88
C ILE A 76 15.41 -9.20 -15.17
N ALA A 77 16.11 -8.10 -15.48
CA ALA A 77 17.01 -8.04 -16.63
C ALA A 77 18.27 -8.92 -16.47
N THR A 78 18.74 -9.10 -15.23
CA THR A 78 19.96 -9.87 -14.95
C THR A 78 19.67 -11.37 -14.95
N SER A 79 20.23 -12.09 -15.92
CA SER A 79 20.13 -13.56 -15.95
C SER A 79 20.71 -14.18 -14.66
N GLN A 80 19.99 -15.14 -14.07
CA GLN A 80 20.29 -15.80 -12.79
C GLN A 80 21.73 -16.32 -12.65
N LYS A 81 22.37 -16.70 -13.77
CA LYS A 81 23.76 -17.17 -13.81
C LYS A 81 24.81 -16.10 -13.48
N TYR A 82 24.47 -14.81 -13.64
CA TYR A 82 25.35 -13.68 -13.34
C TYR A 82 25.10 -13.07 -11.95
N ILE A 83 24.04 -13.50 -11.25
CA ILE A 83 23.74 -13.03 -9.91
C ILE A 83 24.67 -13.76 -8.92
N SER A 84 25.44 -13.00 -8.15
CA SER A 84 26.39 -13.51 -7.16
C SER A 84 25.69 -14.30 -6.05
N ALA A 85 26.45 -15.12 -5.32
CA ALA A 85 25.90 -15.84 -4.16
C ALA A 85 25.52 -14.91 -3.00
N GLU A 86 26.16 -13.73 -2.90
CA GLU A 86 25.84 -12.71 -1.90
C GLU A 86 24.47 -12.08 -2.18
N THR A 87 24.19 -11.71 -3.44
CA THR A 87 22.93 -11.04 -3.83
C THR A 87 21.72 -11.97 -3.89
N LYS A 88 21.92 -13.30 -3.94
CA LYS A 88 20.82 -14.29 -3.90
C LYS A 88 20.27 -14.54 -2.50
N ARG A 89 20.97 -14.10 -1.46
CA ARG A 89 20.62 -14.34 -0.06
C ARG A 89 19.53 -13.40 0.43
#